data_AF-A0A973DRP8-F1
#
_entry.id   AF-A0A973DRP8-F1
#
_cell.length_a   1.000
_cell.length_b   1.000
_cell.length_c   1.000
_cell.angle_alpha   90.00
_cell.angle_beta   90.00
_cell.angle_gamma   90.00
#
_symmetry.space_group_name_H-M   'P 1'
#
loop_
_entity.id
_entity.type
_entity.pdbx_description
1 polymer ?
#
loop_
_entity_poly.entity_id
_entity_poly.type
_entity_poly.pdbx_seq_one_letter_code
_entity_poly.pdbx_strand_id
1 'polypeptide(L)'
;MNGEYLLRSVWSGEIWNTAESQRSPLADVLRILIPRPVVHLVTEEVLDAPFATYGATPLDGDATLADVLALELDVDVDDNDIVLIEQRSSAEDTLMSDAELGGLLGTILVDLVTTNGLARGDVKLSGISTIDQAAVSRLNKYLPEVGTHLN
;
A
#
# COMPACT_ATOMS: atom_id res chain seq x y z
N MET A 1 14.06 3.79 7.95
CA MET A 1 14.24 5.25 7.84
C MET A 1 12.94 5.95 7.41
N ASN A 2 11.76 5.36 7.72
CA ASN A 2 10.48 5.84 7.16
C ASN A 2 9.57 6.47 8.24
N GLY A 3 9.80 6.18 9.53
CA GLY A 3 8.95 6.67 10.62
C GLY A 3 9.00 8.18 10.84
N GLU A 4 10.21 8.77 10.94
CA GLU A 4 10.38 10.22 11.09
C GLU A 4 9.80 11.02 9.91
N TYR A 5 9.94 10.48 8.70
CA TYR A 5 9.33 11.03 7.49
C TYR A 5 7.81 11.06 7.62
N LEU A 6 7.18 9.91 7.87
CA LEU A 6 5.73 9.79 7.99
C LEU A 6 5.16 10.70 9.06
N LEU A 7 5.80 10.75 10.22
CA LEU A 7 5.38 11.59 11.32
C LEU A 7 5.42 13.07 10.94
N ARG A 8 6.51 13.51 10.31
CA ARG A 8 6.64 14.89 9.82
C ARG A 8 5.59 15.21 8.77
N SER A 9 5.37 14.32 7.79
CA SER A 9 4.46 14.56 6.68
C SER A 9 2.99 14.53 7.10
N VAL A 10 2.63 13.75 8.13
CA VAL A 10 1.30 13.83 8.76
C VAL A 10 1.13 15.17 9.49
N TRP A 11 2.08 15.57 10.34
CA TRP A 11 1.98 16.82 11.11
C TRP A 11 2.13 18.10 10.29
N SER A 12 2.81 18.05 9.14
CA SER A 12 2.85 19.17 8.18
C SER A 12 1.54 19.32 7.41
N GLY A 13 0.62 18.36 7.53
CA GLY A 13 -0.61 18.30 6.76
C GLY A 13 -0.37 18.01 5.29
N GLU A 14 0.75 17.38 4.94
CA GLU A 14 1.15 17.03 3.57
C GLU A 14 0.69 15.63 3.18
N ILE A 15 0.10 14.85 4.09
CA ILE A 15 -0.53 13.56 3.83
C ILE A 15 -2.03 13.66 4.04
N TRP A 16 -2.81 13.13 3.10
CA TRP A 16 -4.27 13.09 3.18
C TRP A 16 -4.82 11.72 2.82
N ASN A 17 -5.95 11.37 3.42
CA ASN A 17 -6.73 10.21 3.03
C ASN A 17 -7.44 10.47 1.70
N THR A 18 -7.43 9.49 0.80
CA THR A 18 -8.14 9.58 -0.48
C THR A 18 -9.53 8.97 -0.40
N ALA A 19 -10.50 9.62 -1.05
CA ALA A 19 -11.80 9.01 -1.28
C ALA A 19 -11.67 7.80 -2.22
N GLU A 20 -12.62 6.86 -2.14
CA GLU A 20 -12.54 5.64 -2.96
C GLU A 20 -12.48 5.91 -4.47
N SER A 21 -13.09 7.01 -4.93
CA SER A 21 -13.10 7.41 -6.34
C SER A 21 -11.79 8.05 -6.82
N GLN A 22 -10.81 8.23 -5.93
CA GLN A 22 -9.51 8.86 -6.20
C GLN A 22 -8.33 7.89 -5.96
N ARG A 23 -8.62 6.58 -5.91
CA ARG A 23 -7.60 5.55 -5.74
C ARG A 23 -6.82 5.35 -7.03
N SER A 24 -5.53 5.08 -6.89
CA SER A 24 -4.64 4.76 -8.00
C SER A 24 -4.86 3.31 -8.48
N PRO A 25 -4.41 2.96 -9.69
CA PRO A 25 -4.36 1.56 -10.15
C PRO A 25 -3.60 0.64 -9.19
N LEU A 26 -2.52 1.13 -8.57
CA LEU A 26 -1.72 0.40 -7.60
C LEU A 26 -2.52 0.07 -6.33
N ALA A 27 -3.23 1.05 -5.79
CA ALA A 27 -4.09 0.89 -4.62
C ALA A 27 -5.21 -0.13 -4.87
N ASP A 28 -5.82 -0.09 -6.05
CA ASP A 28 -6.89 -1.01 -6.42
C ASP A 28 -6.38 -2.45 -6.58
N VAL A 29 -5.23 -2.65 -7.23
CA VAL A 29 -4.65 -3.99 -7.37
C VAL A 29 -4.20 -4.56 -6.02
N LEU A 30 -3.58 -3.76 -5.16
CA LEU A 30 -3.17 -4.20 -3.81
C LEU A 30 -4.36 -4.69 -2.98
N ARG A 31 -5.51 -4.00 -3.02
CA ARG A 31 -6.74 -4.44 -2.33
C ARG A 31 -7.27 -5.78 -2.84
N ILE A 32 -7.11 -6.06 -4.12
CA ILE A 32 -7.58 -7.33 -4.71
C ILE A 32 -6.65 -8.47 -4.30
N LEU A 33 -5.35 -8.20 -4.27
CA LEU A 33 -4.31 -9.20 -4.00
C LEU A 33 -4.20 -9.55 -2.53
N ILE A 34 -4.35 -8.58 -1.63
CA ILE A 34 -4.10 -8.76 -0.21
C ILE A 34 -5.43 -8.88 0.54
N PRO A 35 -5.64 -9.95 1.34
CA PRO A 35 -6.89 -10.15 2.09
C PRO A 35 -6.93 -9.30 3.37
N ARG A 36 -6.46 -8.06 3.31
CA ARG A 36 -6.41 -7.11 4.42
C ARG A 36 -6.87 -5.73 3.94
N PRO A 37 -7.45 -4.88 4.82
CA PRO A 37 -7.72 -3.49 4.48
C PRO A 37 -6.46 -2.78 3.98
N VAL A 38 -6.63 -2.00 2.91
CA VAL A 38 -5.61 -1.09 2.37
C VAL A 38 -6.14 0.33 2.46
N VAL A 39 -5.52 1.11 3.33
CA VAL A 39 -5.72 2.55 3.48
C VAL A 39 -4.79 3.23 2.48
N HIS A 40 -5.34 4.11 1.64
CA HIS A 40 -4.58 4.79 0.60
C HIS A 40 -4.47 6.27 0.94
N LEU A 41 -3.25 6.68 1.27
CA LEU A 41 -2.89 8.04 1.58
C LEU A 41 -2.09 8.63 0.43
N VAL A 42 -2.30 9.91 0.16
CA VAL A 42 -1.54 10.65 -0.86
C VAL A 42 -0.78 11.81 -0.24
N THR A 43 0.37 12.13 -0.82
CA THR A 43 1.20 13.28 -0.46
C THR A 43 1.55 14.13 -1.67
N GLU A 44 1.75 15.43 -1.48
CA GLU A 44 2.32 16.33 -2.50
C GLU A 44 3.86 16.28 -2.50
N GLU A 45 4.46 15.69 -1.47
CA GLU A 45 5.91 15.56 -1.36
C GLU A 45 6.45 14.63 -2.45
N VAL A 46 7.61 15.00 -2.99
CA VAL A 46 8.28 14.19 -4.02
C VAL A 46 8.79 12.92 -3.37
N LEU A 47 8.25 11.79 -3.81
CA LEU A 47 8.69 10.46 -3.40
C LEU A 47 9.58 9.86 -4.48
N ASP A 48 10.60 9.10 -4.07
CA ASP A 48 11.39 8.29 -5.00
C ASP A 48 10.53 7.17 -5.62
N ALA A 49 9.59 6.62 -4.85
CA ALA A 49 8.58 5.67 -5.29
C ALA A 49 7.42 5.58 -4.28
N PRO A 50 6.22 5.13 -4.71
CA PRO A 50 5.20 4.60 -3.81
C PRO A 50 5.74 3.55 -2.84
N PHE A 51 5.23 3.55 -1.62
CA PHE A 51 5.58 2.51 -0.64
C PHE A 51 4.39 2.15 0.24
N ALA A 52 4.43 0.97 0.82
CA ALA A 52 3.41 0.51 1.77
C ALA A 52 4.03 0.05 3.08
N THR A 53 3.27 0.19 4.16
CA THR A 53 3.66 -0.20 5.51
C THR A 53 2.45 -0.69 6.30
N TYR A 54 2.64 -1.05 7.57
CA TYR A 54 1.55 -1.48 8.45
C TYR A 54 1.14 -0.39 9.44
N GLY A 55 -0.10 -0.43 9.92
CA GLY A 55 -0.55 0.45 11.01
C GLY A 55 0.35 0.37 12.25
N ALA A 56 0.85 -0.82 12.57
CA ALA A 56 1.77 -1.05 13.69
C ALA A 56 3.19 -0.48 13.51
N THR A 57 3.48 0.20 12.39
CA THR A 57 4.82 0.76 12.14
C THR A 57 5.15 1.83 13.19
N PRO A 58 6.23 1.66 13.97
CA PRO A 58 6.63 2.64 14.96
C PRO A 58 7.08 3.94 14.29
N LEU A 59 6.59 5.08 14.79
CA LEU A 59 6.96 6.40 14.27
C LEU A 59 7.90 7.15 15.21
N ASP A 60 7.50 7.33 16.47
CA ASP A 60 8.30 7.93 17.53
C ASP A 60 7.85 7.42 18.91
N GLY A 61 8.80 7.14 19.79
CA GLY A 61 8.54 6.54 21.11
C GLY A 61 7.69 5.27 21.04
N ASP A 62 6.56 5.29 21.77
CA ASP A 62 5.59 4.20 21.82
C ASP A 62 4.42 4.38 20.82
N ALA A 63 4.43 5.44 19.99
CA ALA A 63 3.35 5.72 19.05
C ALA A 63 3.53 4.96 17.73
N THR A 64 2.45 4.33 17.28
CA THR A 64 2.36 3.66 15.98
C THR A 64 1.80 4.60 14.91
N LEU A 65 1.93 4.20 13.64
CA LEU A 65 1.29 4.91 12.53
C LEU A 65 -0.24 4.93 12.68
N ALA A 66 -0.84 3.83 13.15
CA ALA A 66 -2.27 3.77 13.43
C ALA A 66 -2.70 4.85 14.44
N ASP A 67 -1.95 5.00 15.54
CA ASP A 67 -2.24 6.03 16.56
C ASP A 67 -2.20 7.44 15.96
N VAL A 68 -1.18 7.73 15.16
CA VAL A 68 -0.98 9.05 14.53
C VAL A 68 -2.06 9.34 13.49
N LEU A 69 -2.44 8.36 12.66
CA LEU A 69 -3.49 8.53 11.66
C LEU A 69 -4.87 8.75 12.30
N ALA A 70 -5.16 8.04 13.40
CA ALA A 70 -6.40 8.21 14.14
C ALA A 70 -6.49 9.61 14.78
N LEU A 71 -5.39 10.09 15.38
CA LEU A 71 -5.37 11.37 16.09
C LEU A 71 -5.34 12.58 15.15
N GLU A 72 -4.54 12.52 14.08
CA GLU A 72 -4.26 13.70 13.25
C GLU A 72 -5.15 13.78 12.01
N LEU A 73 -5.60 12.64 11.49
CA LEU A 73 -6.34 12.56 10.22
C LEU A 73 -7.75 11.95 10.36
N ASP A 74 -8.17 11.55 11.56
CA ASP A 74 -9.45 10.85 11.83
C ASP A 74 -9.62 9.60 10.95
N VAL A 75 -8.51 8.89 10.70
CA VAL A 75 -8.48 7.65 9.92
C VAL A 75 -8.26 6.47 10.86
N ASP A 76 -9.27 5.62 10.97
CA ASP A 76 -9.21 4.39 11.75
C ASP A 76 -8.47 3.29 10.97
N VAL A 77 -7.37 2.80 11.54
CA VAL A 77 -6.47 1.81 10.93
C VAL A 77 -6.07 0.79 12.00
N ASP A 78 -6.26 -0.50 11.74
CA ASP A 78 -5.75 -1.52 12.63
C ASP A 78 -4.23 -1.71 12.48
N ASP A 79 -3.56 -2.20 13.53
CA ASP A 79 -2.13 -2.55 13.53
C ASP A 79 -1.67 -3.39 12.33
N ASN A 80 -2.57 -4.26 11.84
CA ASN A 80 -2.26 -5.18 10.74
C ASN A 80 -2.81 -4.72 9.39
N ASP A 81 -3.43 -3.55 9.32
CA ASP A 81 -3.87 -2.95 8.06
C ASP A 81 -2.68 -2.39 7.32
N ILE A 82 -2.81 -2.37 5.99
CA ILE A 82 -1.77 -1.84 5.11
C ILE A 82 -2.07 -0.38 4.83
N VAL A 83 -1.07 0.46 5.03
CA VAL A 83 -1.09 1.86 4.64
C VAL A 83 -0.21 2.02 3.41
N LEU A 84 -0.84 2.31 2.27
CA LEU A 84 -0.17 2.64 1.02
C LEU A 84 -0.05 4.16 0.92
N ILE A 85 1.14 4.63 0.53
CA ILE A 85 1.46 6.05 0.43
C ILE A 85 2.00 6.31 -0.97
N GLU A 86 1.33 7.23 -1.66
CA GLU A 86 1.64 7.62 -3.04
C GLU A 86 1.79 9.13 -3.16
N GLN A 87 2.62 9.56 -4.10
CA GLN A 87 2.60 10.96 -4.50
C GLN A 87 1.31 11.22 -5.28
N ARG A 88 0.65 12.35 -5.03
CA ARG A 88 -0.63 12.72 -5.65
C ARG A 88 -0.58 12.63 -7.18
N SER A 89 0.49 13.15 -7.78
CA SER A 89 0.70 13.10 -9.22
C SER A 89 0.79 11.66 -9.76
N SER A 90 1.35 10.73 -8.98
CA SER A 90 1.41 9.30 -9.33
C SER A 90 0.06 8.62 -9.13
N ALA A 91 -0.69 8.99 -8.10
CA ALA A 91 -2.00 8.42 -7.81
C ALA A 91 -3.06 8.83 -8.83
N GLU A 92 -2.95 10.04 -9.39
CA GLU A 92 -3.82 10.57 -10.45
C GLU A 92 -3.40 10.13 -11.85
N ASP A 93 -2.20 9.55 -12.01
CA ASP A 93 -1.69 9.10 -13.32
C ASP A 93 -2.30 7.74 -13.71
N THR A 94 -3.32 7.81 -14.57
CA THR A 94 -3.97 6.63 -15.14
C THR A 94 -3.14 5.92 -16.23
N LEU A 95 -1.97 6.46 -16.61
CA LEU A 95 -1.17 5.97 -17.75
C LEU A 95 -0.03 5.02 -17.35
N MET A 96 0.01 4.56 -16.10
CA MET A 96 1.01 3.59 -15.65
C MET A 96 0.95 2.31 -16.50
N SER A 97 2.09 1.91 -17.08
CA SER A 97 2.14 0.69 -17.87
C SER A 97 2.05 -0.56 -16.99
N ASP A 98 1.55 -1.67 -17.54
CA ASP A 98 1.45 -2.96 -16.83
C ASP A 98 2.80 -3.41 -16.23
N ALA A 99 3.90 -3.13 -16.92
CA ALA A 99 5.24 -3.48 -16.47
C ALA A 99 5.69 -2.64 -15.27
N GLU A 100 5.38 -1.34 -15.27
CA GLU A 100 5.66 -0.44 -14.15
C GLU A 100 4.81 -0.81 -12.94
N LEU A 101 3.51 -1.04 -13.14
CA LEU A 101 2.59 -1.49 -12.10
C LEU A 101 3.06 -2.82 -11.48
N GLY A 102 3.41 -3.80 -12.31
CA GLY A 102 3.94 -5.10 -11.86
C GLY A 102 5.24 -4.96 -11.07
N GLY A 103 6.14 -4.06 -11.50
CA GLY A 103 7.38 -3.76 -10.79
C GLY A 103 7.14 -3.14 -9.41
N LEU A 104 6.28 -2.12 -9.33
CA LEU A 104 5.92 -1.45 -8.08
C LEU A 104 5.24 -2.41 -7.10
N LEU A 105 4.29 -3.22 -7.59
CA LEU A 105 3.63 -4.27 -6.80
C LEU A 105 4.65 -5.28 -6.25
N GLY A 106 5.57 -5.74 -7.09
CA GLY A 106 6.61 -6.68 -6.68
C GLY A 106 7.47 -6.13 -5.54
N THR A 107 7.94 -4.89 -5.68
CA THR A 107 8.72 -4.21 -4.64
C THR A 107 7.92 -4.06 -3.35
N ILE A 108 6.69 -3.54 -3.42
CA ILE A 108 5.84 -3.32 -2.24
C ILE A 108 5.54 -4.63 -1.52
N LEU A 109 5.20 -5.70 -2.25
CA LEU A 109 4.91 -7.00 -1.63
C LEU A 109 6.14 -7.59 -0.94
N VAL A 110 7.32 -7.46 -1.54
CA VAL A 110 8.58 -7.91 -0.92
C VAL A 110 8.88 -7.07 0.33
N ASP A 111 8.69 -5.75 0.27
CA ASP A 111 8.95 -4.85 1.40
C ASP A 111 8.00 -5.11 2.56
N LEU A 112 6.71 -5.31 2.30
CA LEU A 112 5.71 -5.66 3.32
C LEU A 112 6.05 -6.99 4.02
N VAL A 113 6.65 -7.93 3.30
CA VAL A 113 7.06 -9.24 3.85
C VAL A 113 8.36 -9.12 4.64
N THR A 114 9.34 -8.40 4.12
CA THR A 114 10.66 -8.26 4.77
C THR A 114 10.60 -7.37 6.01
N THR A 115 9.82 -6.29 5.98
CA THR A 115 9.60 -5.39 7.11
C THR A 115 8.86 -6.08 8.26
N ASN A 116 7.93 -7.00 7.96
CA ASN A 116 7.28 -7.85 8.96
C ASN A 116 8.12 -9.06 9.40
N GLY A 117 8.92 -9.63 8.50
CA GLY A 117 9.73 -10.82 8.75
C GLY A 117 10.83 -10.63 9.80
N LEU A 118 11.21 -9.37 10.08
CA LEU A 118 12.16 -9.03 11.13
C LEU A 118 11.48 -8.71 12.48
N ALA A 119 10.21 -8.32 12.50
CA ALA A 119 9.51 -7.86 13.71
C ALA A 119 8.63 -8.92 14.38
N ARG A 120 8.17 -9.93 13.65
CA ARG A 120 7.42 -11.07 14.22
C ARG A 120 7.95 -12.36 13.62
N GLY A 121 8.51 -13.23 14.46
CA GLY A 121 8.99 -14.56 14.10
C GLY A 121 7.92 -15.55 13.63
N ASP A 122 6.86 -15.08 12.97
CA ASP A 122 5.64 -15.83 12.63
C ASP A 122 5.15 -15.62 11.18
N VAL A 123 5.89 -14.94 10.30
CA VAL A 123 5.55 -14.98 8.87
C VAL A 123 6.10 -16.26 8.25
N LYS A 124 5.30 -17.33 8.35
CA LYS A 124 5.47 -18.51 7.52
C LYS A 124 5.23 -18.10 6.07
N LEU A 125 6.30 -17.92 5.30
CA LEU A 125 6.30 -17.70 3.84
C LEU A 125 5.53 -18.80 3.05
N SER A 126 5.07 -19.86 3.71
CA SER A 126 4.16 -20.86 3.15
C SER A 126 2.79 -20.32 2.73
N GLY A 127 2.44 -19.07 3.08
CA GLY A 127 1.21 -18.40 2.63
C GLY A 127 1.34 -17.63 1.31
N ILE A 128 2.56 -17.33 0.87
CA ILE A 128 2.84 -16.59 -0.38
C ILE A 128 3.18 -17.55 -1.53
N SER A 129 3.31 -18.85 -1.25
CA SER A 129 3.57 -19.87 -2.27
C SER A 129 2.38 -20.19 -3.18
N THR A 130 1.26 -19.49 -3.05
CA THR A 130 0.11 -19.71 -3.92
C THR A 130 -0.61 -18.39 -4.09
N ILE A 131 -0.45 -17.75 -5.25
CA ILE A 131 -1.40 -16.74 -5.71
C ILE A 131 -2.77 -17.44 -5.69
N ASP A 132 -3.64 -17.02 -4.77
CA ASP A 132 -4.97 -17.58 -4.61
C ASP A 132 -5.69 -17.48 -5.97
N GLN A 133 -6.19 -18.60 -6.50
CA GLN A 133 -6.97 -18.58 -7.74
C GLN A 133 -8.23 -17.71 -7.64
N ALA A 134 -8.72 -17.46 -6.42
CA ALA A 134 -9.78 -16.49 -6.19
C ALA A 134 -9.29 -15.05 -6.40
N ALA A 135 -8.04 -14.72 -6.03
CA ALA A 135 -7.43 -13.43 -6.34
C ALA A 135 -7.21 -13.25 -7.85
N VAL A 136 -6.75 -14.30 -8.56
CA VAL A 136 -6.63 -14.30 -10.03
C VAL A 136 -7.99 -14.13 -10.71
N SER A 137 -9.02 -14.83 -10.24
CA SER A 137 -10.39 -14.69 -10.78
C SER A 137 -10.99 -13.30 -10.53
N ARG A 138 -10.67 -12.68 -9.38
CA ARG A 138 -11.09 -11.30 -9.09
C ARG A 138 -10.37 -10.31 -10.02
N LEU A 139 -9.06 -10.46 -10.21
CA LEU A 139 -8.29 -9.63 -11.15
C LEU A 139 -8.85 -9.73 -12.59
N ASN A 140 -9.09 -10.94 -13.09
CA ASN A 140 -9.65 -11.15 -14.43
C ASN A 140 -11.08 -10.58 -14.59
N LYS A 141 -11.83 -10.45 -13.49
CA LYS A 141 -13.16 -9.83 -13.49
C LYS A 141 -13.08 -8.30 -13.61
N TYR A 142 -12.03 -7.68 -13.07
CA TYR A 142 -11.87 -6.23 -13.05
C TYR A 142 -10.95 -5.70 -14.17
N LEU A 143 -10.18 -6.57 -14.83
CA LEU A 143 -9.30 -6.25 -15.97
C LEU A 143 -9.59 -7.17 -17.18
N PRO A 144 -10.72 -6.99 -17.89
CA PRO A 144 -11.07 -7.87 -19.02
C PRO A 144 -10.17 -7.71 -20.26
N GLU A 145 -9.31 -6.68 -20.34
CA GLU A 145 -8.52 -6.36 -21.54
C GLU A 145 -7.07 -6.87 -21.57
N VAL A 146 -6.55 -7.43 -20.46
CA VAL A 146 -5.16 -7.92 -20.41
C VAL A 146 -4.97 -9.24 -21.20
N GLY A 147 -6.06 -9.87 -21.66
CA GLY A 147 -6.06 -11.16 -22.34
C GLY A 147 -5.70 -11.17 -23.83
N THR A 148 -5.38 -10.03 -24.47
CA THR A 148 -5.24 -9.97 -25.94
C THR A 148 -3.82 -9.83 -26.49
N HIS A 149 -2.78 -9.75 -25.66
CA HIS A 149 -1.40 -9.61 -26.13
C HIS A 149 -0.42 -10.62 -25.53
N LEU A 150 -0.74 -11.92 -25.66
CA LEU A 150 0.27 -12.98 -25.64
C LEU A 150 -0.03 -13.97 -26.78
N ASN A 151 0.47 -13.64 -27.97
CA ASN A 151 0.76 -14.58 -29.05
C ASN A 151 2.23 -14.42 -29.43
#